data_AF-A0A354EML7-F1
#
_entry.id   AF-A0A354EML7-F1
#
_cell.length_a   1.000
_cell.length_b   1.000
_cell.length_c   1.000
_cell.angle_alpha   90.00
_cell.angle_beta   90.00
_cell.angle_gamma   90.00
#
_symmetry.space_group_name_H-M   'P 1'
#
loop_
_entity.id
_entity.type
_entity.pdbx_description
1 polymer ?
#
loop_
_entity_poly.entity_id
_entity_poly.type
_entity_poly.pdbx_seq_one_letter_code
_entity_poly.pdbx_strand_id
1 'polypeptide(L)'
;MTKTLFAAAAASLLAVGAASAQTEPAPAPAHDHHAVDHQAAHPTIDSTIEALVADPATKAVLDKHLPGIDRHPAYAQFKGMTLRQVAPFSQGNITDAKIAAIDTDLKAIPAA
;
A
#
# COMPACT_ATOMS: atom_id res chain seq x y z
N MET A 1 65.18 19.73 -22.65
CA MET A 1 64.49 19.42 -23.92
C MET A 1 63.18 20.21 -23.90
N THR A 2 63.19 21.47 -24.35
CA THR A 2 62.56 21.92 -25.62
C THR A 2 61.14 21.33 -25.79
N LYS A 3 60.04 22.08 -25.87
CA LYS A 3 59.84 23.41 -26.47
C LYS A 3 58.48 23.96 -26.02
N THR A 4 58.42 25.27 -25.78
CA THR A 4 57.22 26.09 -25.55
C THR A 4 56.40 26.29 -26.82
N LEU A 5 55.24 26.97 -26.65
CA LEU A 5 54.35 27.65 -27.61
C LEU A 5 53.04 26.86 -27.87
N PHE A 6 51.83 27.42 -27.87
CA PHE A 6 51.31 28.77 -28.16
C PHE A 6 49.99 28.98 -27.37
N ALA A 7 49.71 30.21 -26.90
CA ALA A 7 48.62 31.12 -27.33
C ALA A 7 47.19 30.55 -27.30
N ALA A 8 46.13 31.27 -26.99
CA ALA A 8 45.80 32.62 -26.53
C ALA A 8 44.24 32.61 -26.46
N ALA A 9 43.66 33.67 -25.89
CA ALA A 9 42.23 34.02 -25.96
C ALA A 9 41.31 33.10 -25.13
N ALA A 10 40.22 33.55 -24.52
CA ALA A 10 39.63 34.86 -24.27
C ALA A 10 38.39 34.59 -23.38
N ALA A 11 37.82 35.67 -22.87
CA ALA A 11 36.41 35.81 -22.55
C ALA A 11 35.86 35.07 -21.32
N SER A 12 35.77 35.87 -20.26
CA SER A 12 34.73 35.86 -19.23
C SER A 12 33.29 35.76 -19.79
N LEU A 13 32.38 35.32 -18.92
CA LEU A 13 30.90 35.48 -18.90
C LEU A 13 30.01 34.23 -19.19
N LEU A 14 29.26 33.88 -18.12
CA LEU A 14 27.85 33.47 -18.04
C LEU A 14 27.39 32.07 -18.51
N ALA A 15 26.91 31.33 -17.50
CA ALA A 15 25.86 30.31 -17.44
C ALA A 15 25.20 29.82 -18.75
N VAL A 16 25.26 28.50 -18.96
CA VAL A 16 24.26 27.75 -19.74
C VAL A 16 23.95 26.44 -18.99
N GLY A 17 22.72 26.32 -18.49
CA GLY A 17 22.12 25.06 -18.09
C GLY A 17 21.30 24.47 -19.23
N ALA A 18 21.42 23.15 -19.43
CA ALA A 18 20.45 22.24 -20.04
C ALA A 18 21.07 20.83 -19.99
N ALA A 19 20.69 20.01 -19.01
CA ALA A 19 19.70 18.95 -19.21
C ALA A 19 20.20 17.82 -20.13
N SER A 20 20.96 16.88 -19.58
CA SER A 20 21.08 15.55 -20.16
C SER A 20 19.87 14.74 -19.73
N ALA A 21 19.04 14.39 -20.72
CA ALA A 21 17.87 13.56 -20.60
C ALA A 21 18.22 12.20 -19.97
N GLN A 22 17.75 11.99 -18.74
CA GLN A 22 17.70 10.69 -18.11
C GLN A 22 16.44 9.99 -18.66
N THR A 23 16.60 8.85 -19.31
CA THR A 23 15.48 7.95 -19.64
C THR A 23 14.75 7.59 -18.35
N GLU A 24 13.59 8.21 -18.14
CA GLU A 24 12.64 7.82 -17.12
C GLU A 24 12.06 6.45 -17.48
N PRO A 25 12.18 5.44 -16.61
CA PRO A 25 11.42 4.21 -16.76
C PRO A 25 9.94 4.56 -16.74
N ALA A 26 9.21 4.08 -17.75
CA ALA A 26 7.76 4.18 -17.81
C ALA A 26 7.14 3.75 -16.46
N PRO A 27 6.18 4.51 -15.91
CA PRO A 27 5.43 4.05 -14.76
C PRO A 27 4.70 2.78 -15.19
N ALA A 28 5.15 1.64 -14.66
CA ALA A 28 4.33 0.45 -14.64
C ALA A 28 3.01 0.85 -13.94
N PRO A 29 1.84 0.44 -14.46
CA PRO A 29 0.59 0.69 -13.76
C PRO A 29 0.71 0.09 -12.38
N ALA A 30 0.91 0.95 -11.38
CA ALA A 30 0.69 0.61 -10.00
C ALA A 30 -0.75 0.14 -9.97
N HIS A 31 -0.96 -1.13 -9.61
CA HIS A 31 -2.27 -1.67 -9.34
C HIS A 31 -3.04 -0.63 -8.53
N ASP A 32 -4.13 -0.14 -9.10
CA ASP A 32 -5.00 0.89 -8.56
C ASP A 32 -5.57 0.38 -7.23
N HIS A 33 -4.79 0.52 -6.15
CA HIS A 33 -5.33 0.52 -4.81
C HIS A 33 -5.99 1.87 -4.63
N HIS A 34 -7.23 1.96 -5.12
CA HIS A 34 -8.29 2.87 -4.71
C HIS A 34 -7.77 4.12 -3.96
N ALA A 35 -7.09 5.01 -4.67
CA ALA A 35 -6.80 6.34 -4.16
C ALA A 35 -8.08 7.17 -4.32
N VAL A 36 -9.09 6.84 -3.51
CA VAL A 36 -10.32 7.62 -3.39
C VAL A 36 -10.46 7.94 -1.91
N ASP A 37 -10.01 9.14 -1.53
CA ASP A 37 -10.44 9.85 -0.32
C ASP A 37 -10.46 9.04 1.01
N HIS A 38 -9.29 8.61 1.53
CA HIS A 38 -9.21 7.70 2.69
C HIS A 38 -8.75 8.33 4.01
N GLN A 39 -8.84 9.64 4.21
CA GLN A 39 -8.30 10.24 5.45
C GLN A 39 -9.27 10.31 6.64
N ALA A 40 -10.49 9.78 6.52
CA ALA A 40 -11.48 9.73 7.62
C ALA A 40 -12.41 8.50 7.61
N ALA A 41 -12.14 7.49 6.77
CA ALA A 41 -13.00 6.31 6.66
C ALA A 41 -12.30 5.06 7.24
N HIS A 42 -13.03 4.29 8.04
CA HIS A 42 -12.56 3.00 8.52
C HIS A 42 -12.36 2.00 7.36
N PRO A 43 -11.43 1.04 7.50
CA PRO A 43 -11.30 -0.08 6.57
C PRO A 43 -12.62 -0.86 6.43
N THR A 44 -12.89 -1.33 5.22
CA THR A 44 -14.10 -2.10 4.87
C THR A 44 -13.78 -3.58 4.63
N ILE A 45 -14.80 -4.41 4.38
CA ILE A 45 -14.61 -5.86 4.13
C ILE A 45 -13.69 -6.18 2.94
N ASP A 46 -13.58 -5.25 2.00
CA ASP A 46 -12.72 -5.34 0.81
C ASP A 46 -11.27 -4.89 1.09
N SER A 47 -11.00 -4.37 2.28
CA SER A 47 -9.65 -4.02 2.72
C SER A 47 -8.83 -5.27 3.06
N THR A 48 -7.51 -5.13 3.06
CA THR A 48 -6.62 -6.20 3.48
C THR A 48 -6.83 -6.51 4.96
N ILE A 49 -6.56 -7.75 5.36
CA ILE A 49 -6.66 -8.16 6.77
C ILE A 49 -5.72 -7.31 7.63
N GLU A 50 -4.54 -6.95 7.12
CA GLU A 50 -3.61 -6.04 7.80
C GLU A 50 -4.24 -4.67 8.07
N ALA A 51 -4.94 -4.08 7.11
CA ALA A 51 -5.61 -2.79 7.30
C ALA A 51 -6.73 -2.89 8.34
N LEU A 52 -7.53 -3.96 8.29
CA LEU A 52 -8.59 -4.24 9.27
C LEU A 52 -8.07 -4.50 10.69
N VAL A 53 -6.84 -4.99 10.83
CA VAL A 53 -6.22 -5.20 12.15
C VAL A 53 -5.51 -3.95 12.64
N ALA A 54 -5.03 -3.10 11.74
CA ALA A 54 -4.34 -1.85 12.06
C ALA A 54 -5.27 -0.78 12.65
N ASP A 55 -6.53 -0.77 12.26
CA ASP A 55 -7.55 0.11 12.83
C ASP A 55 -8.23 -0.55 14.06
N PRO A 56 -8.22 0.08 15.24
CA PRO A 56 -8.71 -0.54 16.47
C PRO A 56 -10.22 -0.79 16.48
N ALA A 57 -11.02 0.00 15.77
CA ALA A 57 -12.47 -0.18 15.71
C ALA A 57 -12.83 -1.40 14.86
N THR A 58 -12.20 -1.52 13.68
CA THR A 58 -12.39 -2.68 12.80
C THR A 58 -11.76 -3.95 13.39
N LYS A 59 -10.62 -3.85 14.09
CA LYS A 59 -10.01 -4.97 14.81
C LYS A 59 -10.97 -5.55 15.87
N ALA A 60 -11.69 -4.71 16.61
CA ALA A 60 -12.66 -5.18 17.59
C ALA A 60 -13.78 -6.02 16.95
N VAL A 61 -14.21 -5.66 15.73
CA VAL A 61 -15.15 -6.46 14.94
C VAL A 61 -14.51 -7.77 14.50
N LEU A 62 -13.26 -7.74 14.03
CA LEU A 62 -12.53 -8.96 13.65
C LEU A 62 -12.36 -9.90 14.85
N ASP A 63 -12.00 -9.40 16.03
CA ASP A 63 -11.82 -10.22 17.24
C ASP A 63 -13.13 -10.91 17.67
N LYS A 64 -14.29 -10.27 17.46
CA LYS A 64 -15.63 -10.84 17.73
C LYS A 64 -15.94 -12.06 16.86
N HIS A 65 -15.56 -12.02 15.58
CA HIS A 65 -15.93 -13.05 14.60
C HIS A 65 -14.79 -14.04 14.27
N LEU A 66 -13.55 -13.60 14.38
CA LEU A 66 -12.32 -14.29 13.98
C LEU A 66 -11.23 -14.10 15.06
N PRO A 67 -11.45 -14.66 16.27
CA PRO A 67 -10.53 -14.46 17.37
C PRO A 67 -9.13 -14.99 17.05
N GLY A 68 -8.12 -14.14 17.20
CA GLY A 68 -6.71 -14.50 17.04
C GLY A 68 -6.24 -14.60 15.58
N ILE A 69 -6.95 -14.01 14.62
CA ILE A 69 -6.53 -14.00 13.21
C ILE A 69 -5.16 -13.35 13.00
N ASP A 70 -4.84 -12.32 13.79
CA ASP A 70 -3.54 -11.60 13.81
C ASP A 70 -2.41 -12.40 14.47
N ARG A 71 -2.75 -13.45 15.24
CA ARG A 71 -1.80 -14.32 15.92
C ARG A 71 -1.58 -15.66 15.20
N HIS A 72 -2.24 -15.87 14.07
CA HIS A 72 -2.13 -17.11 13.33
C HIS A 72 -0.69 -17.30 12.80
N PRO A 73 -0.10 -18.52 12.84
CA PRO A 73 1.26 -18.75 12.35
C PRO A 73 1.47 -18.34 10.88
N ALA A 74 0.41 -18.45 10.07
CA ALA A 74 0.40 -18.04 8.67
C ALA A 74 0.01 -16.57 8.44
N TYR A 75 -0.15 -15.74 9.48
CA TYR A 75 -0.62 -14.35 9.35
C TYR A 75 0.21 -13.56 8.33
N ALA A 76 1.53 -13.68 8.37
CA ALA A 76 2.41 -13.01 7.40
C ALA A 76 2.13 -13.38 5.93
N GLN A 77 1.58 -14.56 5.67
CA GLN A 77 1.27 -15.03 4.31
C GLN A 77 -0.05 -14.47 3.79
N PHE A 78 -1.05 -14.29 4.68
CA PHE A 78 -2.40 -13.92 4.27
C PHE A 78 -2.79 -12.48 4.65
N LYS A 79 -2.03 -11.78 5.49
CA LYS A 79 -2.40 -10.43 5.98
C LYS A 79 -2.59 -9.40 4.86
N GLY A 80 -1.91 -9.57 3.72
CA GLY A 80 -2.06 -8.73 2.54
C GLY A 80 -3.26 -9.07 1.65
N MET A 81 -4.02 -10.12 2.00
CA MET A 81 -5.21 -10.56 1.29
C MET A 81 -6.47 -10.09 2.04
N THR A 82 -7.62 -10.11 1.37
CA THR A 82 -8.92 -9.82 2.00
C THR A 82 -9.49 -11.07 2.67
N LEU A 83 -10.46 -10.91 3.58
CA LEU A 83 -11.12 -12.06 4.24
C LEU A 83 -11.76 -13.02 3.22
N ARG A 84 -12.32 -12.51 2.13
CA ARG A 84 -12.89 -13.33 1.04
C ARG A 84 -11.83 -14.14 0.31
N GLN A 85 -10.66 -13.56 0.09
CA GLN A 85 -9.55 -14.26 -0.56
C GLN A 85 -8.95 -15.35 0.34
N VAL A 86 -8.96 -15.15 1.66
CA VAL A 86 -8.44 -16.13 2.63
C VAL A 86 -9.46 -17.23 2.96
N ALA A 87 -10.75 -16.98 2.78
CA ALA A 87 -11.83 -17.93 3.03
C ALA A 87 -11.58 -19.38 2.54
N PRO A 88 -11.19 -19.63 1.28
CA PRO A 88 -10.93 -21.00 0.80
C PRO A 88 -9.73 -21.69 1.50
N PHE A 89 -8.76 -20.92 2.01
CA PHE A 89 -7.59 -21.45 2.73
C PHE A 89 -7.84 -21.66 4.22
N SER A 90 -8.94 -21.10 4.74
CA SER A 90 -9.27 -21.12 6.17
C SER A 90 -9.81 -22.45 6.69
N GLN A 91 -9.98 -23.46 5.83
CA GLN A 91 -10.56 -24.76 6.19
C GLN A 91 -11.94 -24.65 6.86
N GLY A 92 -12.75 -23.66 6.44
CA GLY A 92 -14.08 -23.41 6.99
C GLY A 92 -14.11 -22.47 8.21
N ASN A 93 -12.97 -21.97 8.68
CA ASN A 93 -12.94 -20.99 9.77
C ASN A 93 -13.48 -19.61 9.35
N ILE A 94 -13.28 -19.24 8.09
CA ILE A 94 -13.83 -18.05 7.45
C ILE A 94 -14.86 -18.52 6.43
N THR A 95 -16.13 -18.29 6.74
CA THR A 95 -17.28 -18.63 5.89
C THR A 95 -17.94 -17.37 5.35
N ASP A 96 -18.67 -17.45 4.25
CA ASP A 96 -19.44 -16.32 3.69
C ASP A 96 -20.39 -15.68 4.72
N ALA A 97 -21.03 -16.48 5.57
CA ALA A 97 -21.90 -15.98 6.63
C ALA A 97 -21.15 -15.09 7.65
N LYS A 98 -19.92 -15.48 8.03
CA LYS A 98 -19.05 -14.70 8.91
C LYS A 98 -18.56 -13.43 8.22
N ILE A 99 -18.20 -13.51 6.94
CA ILE A 99 -17.80 -12.33 6.16
C ILE A 99 -18.94 -11.33 6.07
N ALA A 100 -20.17 -11.77 5.81
CA ALA A 100 -21.35 -10.91 5.78
C ALA A 100 -21.66 -10.29 7.15
N ALA A 101 -21.49 -11.07 8.24
CA ALA A 101 -21.66 -10.56 9.60
C ALA A 101 -20.60 -9.50 9.95
N ILE A 102 -19.33 -9.74 9.59
CA ILE A 102 -18.24 -8.78 9.75
C ILE A 102 -18.53 -7.51 8.95
N ASP A 103 -18.89 -7.63 7.66
CA ASP A 103 -19.23 -6.48 6.81
C ASP A 103 -20.36 -5.64 7.41
N THR A 104 -21.38 -6.29 7.96
CA THR A 104 -22.49 -5.60 8.65
C THR A 104 -22.01 -4.84 9.89
N ASP A 105 -21.20 -5.47 10.74
CA ASP A 105 -20.64 -4.83 11.93
C ASP A 105 -19.65 -3.69 11.56
N LEU A 106 -18.83 -3.85 10.52
CA LEU A 106 -17.91 -2.81 10.02
C LEU A 106 -18.68 -1.57 9.54
N LYS A 107 -19.77 -1.76 8.80
CA LYS A 107 -20.64 -0.66 8.33
C LYS A 107 -21.40 0.04 9.46
N ALA A 108 -21.54 -0.60 10.61
CA ALA A 108 -22.16 -0.01 11.78
C ALA A 108 -21.19 0.87 12.60
N ILE A 109 -19.88 0.85 12.29
CA ILE A 109 -18.90 1.71 12.93
C ILE A 109 -19.15 3.15 12.48
N PRO A 110 -19.29 4.12 13.39
CA PRO A 110 -19.35 5.54 13.05
C PRO A 110 -18.10 5.98 12.27
N ALA A 111 -18.21 7.01 11.42
CA ALA A 111 -17.03 7.55 10.72
C ALA A 111 -15.93 8.01 11.72
N ALA A 112 -14.67 7.90 11.28
CA ALA A 112 -13.48 8.13 12.11
C ALA A 112 -13.20 9.62 12.38
#